data_AF-A0A060BTT1-F1
#
_entry.id   AF-A0A060BTT1-F1
#
_cell.length_a   1.000
_cell.length_b   1.000
_cell.length_c   1.000
_cell.angle_alpha   90.00
_cell.angle_beta   90.00
_cell.angle_gamma   90.00
#
_symmetry.space_group_name_H-M   'P 1'
#
loop_
_entity.id
_entity.type
_entity.pdbx_description
1 polymer ?
#
loop_
_entity_poly.entity_id
_entity_poly.type
_entity_poly.pdbx_seq_one_letter_code
_entity_poly.pdbx_strand_id
1 'polypeptide(L)'
;DEAGREGNYLETSATSMFCYSLFRGVREGILKDSRECVEAARRGMEGIRAKYVREDASGELHLGGICSVAGLGGNPYRDGSFRYYVQEPVVEDDFKGVGPFILACIEEERR
;
A
#
# COMPACT_ATOMS: atom_id res chain seq x y z
N ASP A 1 -4.00 -12.97 -0.75
CA ASP A 1 -4.66 -11.95 -1.59
C ASP A 1 -5.02 -12.50 -2.99
N GLU A 2 -5.19 -13.82 -3.18
CA GLU A 2 -5.32 -14.43 -4.53
C GLU A 2 -4.19 -14.07 -5.51
N ALA A 3 -2.95 -13.94 -5.01
CA ALA A 3 -1.74 -13.73 -5.81
C ALA A 3 -1.68 -14.68 -7.02
N GLY A 4 -1.41 -14.11 -8.20
CA GLY A 4 -1.30 -14.84 -9.46
C GLY A 4 -2.65 -15.11 -10.16
N ARG A 5 -3.80 -14.82 -9.54
CA ARG A 5 -5.09 -14.87 -10.23
C ARG A 5 -5.19 -13.72 -11.25
N GLU A 6 -5.63 -14.04 -12.46
CA GLU A 6 -5.83 -13.05 -13.52
C GLU A 6 -6.76 -11.92 -13.07
N GLY A 7 -6.37 -10.68 -13.41
CA GLY A 7 -7.07 -9.46 -13.02
C GLY A 7 -6.67 -8.91 -11.64
N ASN A 8 -5.95 -9.67 -10.82
CA ASN A 8 -5.42 -9.16 -9.57
C ASN A 8 -4.23 -8.22 -9.81
N TYR A 9 -3.94 -7.33 -8.85
CA TYR A 9 -2.90 -6.31 -8.97
C TYR A 9 -2.21 -6.02 -7.63
N LEU A 10 -0.99 -5.49 -7.69
CA LEU A 10 -0.26 -5.02 -6.51
C LEU A 10 -0.82 -3.65 -6.10
N GLU A 11 -1.28 -3.53 -4.86
CA GLU A 11 -1.98 -2.34 -4.35
C GLU A 11 -1.11 -1.59 -3.32
N THR A 12 -1.02 -0.26 -3.47
CA THR A 12 -0.07 0.60 -2.77
C THR A 12 -0.49 0.95 -1.35
N SER A 13 -1.78 1.24 -1.10
CA SER A 13 -2.22 1.70 0.23
C SER A 13 -2.06 0.62 1.29
N ALA A 14 -2.47 -0.61 1.02
CA ALA A 14 -2.33 -1.76 1.90
C ALA A 14 -0.87 -2.15 2.10
N THR A 15 -0.07 -2.17 1.01
CA THR A 15 1.38 -2.42 1.12
C THR A 15 2.05 -1.39 2.03
N SER A 16 1.69 -0.10 1.89
CA SER A 16 2.19 0.96 2.75
C SER A 16 1.76 0.80 4.22
N MET A 17 0.49 0.45 4.47
CA MET A 17 -0.01 0.17 5.82
C MET A 17 0.72 -1.00 6.50
N PHE A 18 1.03 -2.06 5.74
CA PHE A 18 1.83 -3.17 6.26
C PHE A 18 3.26 -2.75 6.56
N CYS A 19 3.92 -2.01 5.65
CA CYS A 19 5.28 -1.53 5.89
C CYS A 19 5.36 -0.64 7.14
N TYR A 20 4.45 0.34 7.26
CA TYR A 20 4.32 1.17 8.44
C TYR A 20 4.13 0.33 9.72
N SER A 21 3.21 -0.63 9.71
CA SER A 21 2.89 -1.44 10.89
C SER A 21 4.07 -2.33 11.31
N LEU A 22 4.81 -2.87 10.35
CA LEU A 22 6.02 -3.67 10.61
C LEU A 22 7.13 -2.79 11.19
N PHE A 23 7.44 -1.65 10.56
CA PHE A 23 8.45 -0.74 11.08
C PHE A 23 8.09 -0.23 12.47
N ARG A 24 6.86 0.25 12.67
CA ARG A 24 6.40 0.76 13.97
C ARG A 24 6.32 -0.34 15.01
N GLY A 25 5.80 -1.51 14.66
CA GLY A 25 5.65 -2.65 15.57
C GLY A 25 6.99 -3.12 16.13
N VAL A 26 8.04 -3.14 15.31
CA VAL A 26 9.39 -3.41 15.80
C VAL A 26 9.90 -2.26 16.70
N ARG A 27 9.44 -1.00 16.52
CA ARG A 27 10.06 0.21 17.14
C ARG A 27 9.54 0.35 18.55
N GLU A 28 8.26 0.08 18.69
CA GLU A 28 7.55 -0.01 19.96
C GLU A 28 7.84 -1.33 20.70
N GLY A 29 8.68 -2.23 20.14
CA GLY A 29 9.02 -3.51 20.78
C GLY A 29 7.87 -4.53 20.83
N ILE A 30 6.84 -4.34 20.01
CA ILE A 30 5.67 -5.24 19.92
C ILE A 30 6.03 -6.53 19.16
N LEU A 31 6.85 -6.41 18.11
CA LEU A 31 7.26 -7.54 17.27
C LEU A 31 8.61 -8.11 17.73
N LYS A 32 8.64 -9.42 18.02
CA LYS A 32 9.83 -10.13 18.52
C LYS A 32 10.86 -10.42 17.40
N ASP A 33 10.39 -10.79 16.22
CA ASP A 33 11.22 -11.12 15.06
C ASP A 33 11.57 -9.86 14.25
N SER A 34 12.33 -8.97 14.90
CA SER A 34 12.58 -7.60 14.42
C SER A 34 13.24 -7.52 13.04
N ARG A 35 14.19 -8.42 12.75
CA ARG A 35 14.97 -8.39 11.52
C ARG A 35 14.13 -8.75 10.29
N GLU A 36 13.42 -9.87 10.32
CA GLU A 36 12.59 -10.31 9.20
C GLU A 36 11.46 -9.33 8.91
N CYS A 37 10.86 -8.75 9.96
CA CYS A 37 9.84 -7.70 9.82
C CYS A 37 10.39 -6.47 9.09
N VAL A 38 11.59 -6.00 9.47
CA VAL A 38 12.23 -4.84 8.84
C VAL A 38 12.62 -5.14 7.39
N GLU A 39 13.18 -6.33 7.12
CA GLU A 39 13.54 -6.75 5.75
C GLU A 39 12.30 -6.90 4.86
N ALA A 40 11.18 -7.42 5.38
CA ALA A 40 9.92 -7.47 4.65
C ALA A 40 9.35 -6.08 4.35
N ALA A 41 9.35 -5.17 5.33
CA ALA A 41 8.88 -3.80 5.15
C ALA A 41 9.75 -3.03 4.13
N ARG A 42 11.08 -3.15 4.20
CA ARG A 42 12.00 -2.52 3.21
C ARG A 42 11.73 -3.02 1.79
N ARG A 43 11.55 -4.33 1.59
CA ARG A 43 11.19 -4.88 0.27
C ARG A 43 9.88 -4.32 -0.25
N GLY A 44 8.87 -4.16 0.62
CA GLY A 44 7.60 -3.54 0.25
C GLY A 44 7.77 -2.07 -0.18
N MET A 45 8.51 -1.29 0.59
CA MET A 45 8.81 0.11 0.28
C MET A 45 9.62 0.28 -1.00
N GLU A 46 10.63 -0.57 -1.23
CA GLU A 46 11.39 -0.61 -2.48
C GLU A 46 10.51 -0.94 -3.68
N GLY A 47 9.61 -1.91 -3.53
CA GLY A 47 8.64 -2.27 -4.57
C GLY A 47 7.70 -1.11 -4.93
N ILE A 48 7.18 -0.39 -3.91
CA ILE A 48 6.35 0.80 -4.14
C ILE A 48 7.16 1.88 -4.85
N ARG A 49 8.36 2.22 -4.36
CA ARG A 49 9.22 3.25 -4.96
C ARG A 49 9.56 2.93 -6.41
N ALA A 50 9.90 1.69 -6.72
CA ALA A 50 10.30 1.28 -8.06
C ALA A 50 9.14 1.25 -9.07
N LYS A 51 7.92 0.96 -8.62
CA LYS A 51 6.78 0.70 -9.52
C LYS A 51 5.76 1.84 -9.57
N TYR A 52 5.59 2.56 -8.48
CA TYR A 52 4.45 3.45 -8.27
C TYR A 52 4.81 4.87 -7.86
N VAL A 53 6.07 5.16 -7.53
CA VAL A 53 6.52 6.54 -7.37
C VAL A 53 7.09 7.02 -8.70
N ARG A 54 6.62 8.18 -9.16
CA ARG A 54 7.16 8.86 -10.34
C ARG A 54 7.35 10.34 -10.05
N GLU A 55 8.27 10.95 -10.76
CA GLU A 55 8.46 12.41 -10.79
C GLU A 55 7.92 12.93 -12.13
N ASP A 56 7.17 14.03 -12.11
CA ASP A 56 6.66 14.66 -13.32
C ASP A 56 7.64 15.70 -13.91
N ALA A 57 7.23 16.36 -15.00
CA ALA A 57 8.08 17.35 -15.66
C ALA A 57 8.31 18.64 -14.83
N SER A 58 7.51 18.87 -13.78
CA SER A 58 7.65 19.99 -12.86
C SER A 58 8.52 19.65 -11.64
N GLY A 59 8.90 18.38 -11.48
CA GLY A 59 9.62 17.88 -10.31
C GLY A 59 8.70 17.45 -9.15
N GLU A 60 7.38 17.35 -9.39
CA GLU A 60 6.43 16.88 -8.39
C GLU A 60 6.39 15.34 -8.36
N LEU A 61 6.36 14.79 -7.14
CA LEU A 61 6.26 13.35 -6.92
C LEU A 61 4.81 12.93 -6.86
N HIS A 62 4.50 11.84 -7.57
CA HIS A 62 3.19 11.21 -7.58
C HIS A 62 3.26 9.76 -7.13
N LEU A 63 2.23 9.30 -6.42
CA LEU A 63 2.12 7.95 -5.92
C LEU A 63 0.91 7.23 -6.53
N GLY A 64 1.17 6.26 -7.40
CA GLY A 64 0.16 5.45 -8.07
C GLY A 64 -0.16 4.12 -7.38
N GLY A 65 -0.96 3.29 -8.03
CA GLY A 65 -1.28 1.92 -7.57
C GLY A 65 -2.26 1.86 -6.41
N ILE A 66 -3.04 2.91 -6.16
CA ILE A 66 -3.92 3.03 -4.99
C ILE A 66 -5.34 2.62 -5.37
N CYS A 67 -5.96 1.71 -4.62
CA CYS A 67 -7.40 1.46 -4.75
C CYS A 67 -8.17 2.71 -4.27
N SER A 68 -9.00 3.30 -5.14
CA SER A 68 -9.72 4.54 -4.82
C SER A 68 -10.70 4.36 -3.67
N VAL A 69 -11.50 3.29 -3.72
CA VAL A 69 -12.46 2.91 -2.68
C VAL A 69 -12.87 1.46 -2.87
N ALA A 70 -13.20 0.79 -1.78
CA ALA A 70 -13.99 -0.44 -1.81
C ALA A 70 -14.92 -0.46 -0.59
N GLY A 71 -16.04 -1.15 -0.71
CA GLY A 71 -17.02 -1.35 0.38
C GLY A 71 -17.98 -2.50 0.12
N LEU A 72 -19.02 -2.63 0.94
CA LEU A 72 -20.04 -3.67 0.81
C LEU A 72 -21.44 -3.08 0.82
N GLY A 73 -22.39 -3.77 0.18
CA GLY A 73 -23.79 -3.33 0.07
C GLY A 73 -23.97 -2.05 -0.73
N GLY A 74 -24.98 -1.25 -0.40
CA GLY A 74 -25.30 0.00 -1.09
C GLY A 74 -26.11 -0.19 -2.38
N ASN A 75 -26.18 0.87 -3.19
CA ASN A 75 -26.83 0.88 -4.50
C ASN A 75 -25.95 1.66 -5.51
N PRO A 76 -25.41 1.03 -6.57
CA PRO A 76 -25.51 -0.39 -6.89
C PRO A 76 -24.93 -1.30 -5.79
N TYR A 77 -25.44 -2.53 -5.68
CA TYR A 77 -25.06 -3.44 -4.61
C TYR A 77 -23.63 -3.97 -4.80
N ARG A 78 -22.79 -3.78 -3.79
CA ARG A 78 -21.39 -4.23 -3.76
C ARG A 78 -21.32 -5.56 -3.01
N ASP A 79 -21.12 -6.64 -3.76
CA ASP A 79 -21.29 -8.02 -3.28
C ASP A 79 -20.06 -8.63 -2.60
N GLY A 80 -18.91 -7.93 -2.63
CA GLY A 80 -17.67 -8.44 -2.04
C GLY A 80 -17.04 -9.58 -2.81
N SER A 81 -17.48 -9.84 -4.05
CA SER A 81 -16.84 -10.83 -4.91
C SER A 81 -15.43 -10.40 -5.34
N PHE A 82 -14.60 -11.35 -5.73
CA PHE A 82 -13.28 -11.05 -6.33
C PHE A 82 -13.40 -10.07 -7.50
N ARG A 83 -14.36 -10.32 -8.40
CA ARG A 83 -14.62 -9.47 -9.57
C ARG A 83 -14.92 -8.03 -9.16
N TYR A 84 -15.72 -7.86 -8.11
CA TYR A 84 -16.03 -6.54 -7.59
C TYR A 84 -14.75 -5.81 -7.13
N TYR A 85 -13.92 -6.44 -6.27
CA TYR A 85 -12.71 -5.80 -5.74
C TYR A 85 -11.68 -5.45 -6.82
N VAL A 86 -11.48 -6.31 -7.83
CA VAL A 86 -10.50 -6.04 -8.89
C VAL A 86 -10.98 -5.04 -9.94
N GLN A 87 -12.26 -4.66 -9.92
CA GLN A 87 -12.83 -3.66 -10.82
C GLN A 87 -12.84 -2.25 -10.22
N GLU A 88 -12.57 -2.10 -8.93
CA GLU A 88 -12.48 -0.78 -8.31
C GLU A 88 -11.35 0.05 -8.94
N PRO A 89 -11.52 1.37 -9.15
CA PRO A 89 -10.52 2.19 -9.82
C PRO A 89 -9.19 2.21 -9.07
N VAL A 90 -8.11 2.03 -9.83
CA VAL A 90 -6.74 2.25 -9.37
C VAL A 90 -6.31 3.66 -9.77
N VAL A 91 -5.96 4.49 -8.79
CA VAL A 91 -5.73 5.92 -8.94
C VAL A 91 -4.36 6.34 -8.40
N GLU A 92 -4.03 7.61 -8.63
CA GLU A 92 -2.82 8.28 -8.18
C GLU A 92 -3.18 9.37 -7.16
N ASP A 93 -2.30 9.61 -6.20
CA ASP A 93 -2.38 10.67 -5.18
C ASP A 93 -3.65 10.65 -4.30
N ASP A 94 -4.34 9.51 -4.22
CA ASP A 94 -5.43 9.34 -3.26
C ASP A 94 -4.87 9.30 -1.83
N PHE A 95 -5.46 10.11 -0.96
CA PHE A 95 -5.02 10.29 0.43
C PHE A 95 -5.00 8.97 1.24
N LYS A 96 -5.80 7.96 0.85
CA LYS A 96 -5.81 6.64 1.48
C LYS A 96 -4.52 5.86 1.22
N GLY A 97 -3.79 6.16 0.15
CA GLY A 97 -2.46 5.61 -0.12
C GLY A 97 -1.33 6.54 0.29
N VAL A 98 -1.44 7.84 -0.01
CA VAL A 98 -0.40 8.83 0.29
C VAL A 98 -0.14 8.93 1.80
N GLY A 99 -1.19 8.97 2.62
CA GLY A 99 -1.05 9.05 4.08
C GLY A 99 -0.26 7.87 4.66
N PRO A 100 -0.68 6.62 4.43
CA PRO A 100 0.08 5.45 4.86
C PRO A 100 1.50 5.39 4.31
N PHE A 101 1.74 5.80 3.07
CA PHE A 101 3.08 5.80 2.48
C PHE A 101 4.02 6.78 3.20
N ILE A 102 3.57 8.00 3.49
CA ILE A 102 4.33 8.99 4.26
C ILE A 102 4.63 8.45 5.67
N LEU A 103 3.64 7.86 6.35
CA LEU A 103 3.84 7.26 7.66
C LEU A 103 4.86 6.12 7.63
N ALA A 104 4.83 5.29 6.58
CA ALA A 104 5.80 4.22 6.38
C ALA A 104 7.21 4.78 6.15
N CYS A 105 7.37 5.83 5.35
CA CYS A 105 8.67 6.51 5.14
C CYS A 105 9.24 7.05 6.46
N ILE A 106 8.41 7.72 7.27
CA ILE A 106 8.83 8.26 8.57
C ILE A 106 9.30 7.15 9.52
N GLU A 107 8.61 6.02 9.54
CA GLU A 107 9.01 4.88 10.38
C GLU A 107 10.24 4.15 9.80
N GLU A 108 10.43 4.11 8.47
CA GLU A 108 11.63 3.58 7.81
C GLU A 108 12.88 4.41 8.15
N GLU A 109 12.78 5.74 8.12
CA GLU A 109 13.88 6.66 8.44
C GLU A 109 14.35 6.59 9.90
N ARG A 110 13.47 6.14 10.80
CA ARG A 110 13.79 5.96 12.23
C ARG A 110 14.52 4.63 12.51
N ARG A 111 14.92 3.90 11.47
CA ARG A 111 15.57 2.58 11.56
C ARG A 111 17.03 2.54 11.16
#